data_AF-A0A7W0SI91-F1
#
_entry.id   AF-A0A7W0SI91-F1
#
_cell.length_a   1.000
_cell.length_b   1.000
_cell.length_c   1.000
_cell.angle_alpha   90.00
_cell.angle_beta   90.00
_cell.angle_gamma   90.00
#
_symmetry.space_group_name_H-M   'P 1'
#
loop_
_entity.id
_entity.type
_entity.pdbx_description
1 polymer ?
#
loop_
_entity_poly.entity_id
_entity_poly.type
_entity_poly.pdbx_seq_one_letter_code
_entity_poly.pdbx_strand_id
1 'polypeptide(L)'
;GPVERMIAASRIRDNQRFLLIAATSILLIMLAFGLLARGEAAPPAAVIPSGTASPIPTDPTINAVLVARSDVMVESVEDGAPASYGLRPGETLTLVALEHLQFTVADAGLVEVSLNGADVTEGTAGSPHTYRFTLGDDGGESSSNV
;
A
#
# COMPACT_ATOMS: atom_id res chain seq x y z
N GLY A 1 -0.61 32.25 -61.30
CA GLY A 1 -1.85 32.83 -61.88
C GLY A 1 -3.06 32.58 -60.98
N PRO A 2 -4.19 33.30 -61.15
CA PRO A 2 -5.38 33.17 -60.30
C PRO A 2 -5.95 31.74 -60.25
N VAL A 3 -5.81 30.96 -61.33
CA VAL A 3 -6.18 29.55 -61.42
C VAL A 3 -5.38 28.63 -60.49
N GLU A 4 -4.08 28.88 -60.29
CA GLU A 4 -3.24 28.06 -59.40
C GLU A 4 -3.60 28.26 -57.92
N ARG A 5 -4.00 29.48 -57.54
CA ARG A 5 -4.52 29.78 -56.19
C ARG A 5 -5.86 29.11 -55.90
N MET A 6 -6.71 28.96 -56.93
CA MET A 6 -8.03 28.34 -56.79
C MET A 6 -7.92 26.81 -56.59
N ILE A 7 -6.97 26.16 -57.26
CA ILE A 7 -6.68 24.72 -57.09
C ILE A 7 -6.08 24.43 -55.72
N ALA A 8 -5.16 25.27 -55.22
CA ALA A 8 -4.59 25.13 -53.88
C ALA A 8 -5.65 25.30 -52.78
N ALA A 9 -6.56 26.27 -52.93
CA ALA A 9 -7.65 26.51 -51.98
C ALA A 9 -8.69 25.36 -51.96
N SER A 10 -8.95 24.72 -53.10
CA SER A 10 -9.80 23.53 -53.17
C SER A 10 -9.14 22.35 -52.44
N ARG A 11 -7.85 22.12 -52.68
CA ARG A 11 -7.11 20.99 -52.07
C ARG A 11 -7.01 21.10 -50.55
N ILE A 12 -6.85 22.31 -50.02
CA ILE A 12 -6.85 22.56 -48.56
C ILE A 12 -8.23 22.26 -47.97
N ARG A 13 -9.31 22.69 -48.64
CA ARG A 13 -10.69 22.44 -48.20
C ARG A 13 -11.04 20.95 -48.23
N ASP A 14 -10.59 20.23 -49.25
CA ASP A 14 -10.83 18.79 -49.38
C ASP A 14 -10.02 17.98 -48.35
N ASN A 15 -8.76 18.35 -48.12
CA ASN A 15 -7.94 17.75 -47.05
C ASN A 15 -8.52 18.03 -45.66
N GLN A 16 -9.05 19.23 -45.41
CA GLN A 16 -9.72 19.59 -44.15
C GLN A 16 -10.99 18.77 -43.93
N ARG A 17 -11.81 18.58 -44.97
CA ARG A 17 -13.01 17.74 -44.91
C ARG A 17 -12.65 16.28 -44.66
N PHE A 18 -11.61 15.77 -45.33
CA PHE A 18 -11.10 14.42 -45.11
C PHE A 18 -10.60 14.24 -43.68
N LEU A 19 -9.83 15.20 -43.16
CA LEU A 19 -9.36 15.19 -41.76
C LEU A 19 -10.52 15.24 -40.76
N LEU A 20 -11.54 16.07 -41.00
CA LEU A 20 -12.71 16.14 -40.13
C LEU A 20 -13.50 14.84 -40.12
N ILE A 21 -13.71 14.22 -41.28
CA ILE A 21 -14.39 12.92 -41.39
C ILE A 21 -13.57 11.84 -40.67
N ALA A 22 -12.26 11.79 -40.90
CA ALA A 22 -11.37 10.84 -40.23
C ALA A 22 -11.37 11.02 -38.71
N ALA A 23 -11.24 12.24 -38.20
CA ALA A 23 -11.28 12.54 -36.77
C ALA A 23 -12.62 12.16 -36.14
N THR A 24 -13.74 12.45 -36.82
CA THR A 24 -15.08 12.09 -36.34
C THR A 24 -15.25 10.57 -36.28
N SER A 25 -14.73 9.85 -37.29
CA SER A 25 -14.78 8.38 -37.31
C SER A 25 -13.95 7.76 -36.18
N ILE A 26 -12.75 8.29 -35.91
CA ILE A 26 -11.89 7.84 -34.80
C ILE A 26 -12.56 8.12 -33.46
N LEU A 27 -13.18 9.29 -33.29
CA LEU A 27 -13.91 9.65 -32.08
C LEU A 27 -15.09 8.69 -31.83
N LEU A 28 -15.86 8.35 -32.87
CA LEU A 28 -16.97 7.39 -32.77
C LEU A 28 -16.48 5.98 -32.40
N ILE A 29 -15.36 5.53 -32.98
CA ILE A 29 -14.74 4.25 -32.64
C ILE A 29 -14.30 4.26 -31.16
N MET A 30 -13.61 5.32 -30.72
CA MET A 30 -13.20 5.46 -29.31
C MET A 30 -14.38 5.51 -28.34
N LEU A 31 -15.49 6.16 -28.72
CA LEU A 31 -16.70 6.18 -27.89
C LEU A 31 -17.31 4.78 -27.75
N ALA A 32 -17.37 4.01 -28.84
CA ALA A 32 -17.87 2.64 -28.83
C ALA A 32 -16.99 1.69 -28.00
N PHE A 33 -15.67 1.73 -28.16
CA PHE A 33 -14.74 0.89 -27.40
C PHE A 33 -14.57 1.35 -25.94
N GLY A 34 -14.57 2.66 -25.68
CA GLY A 34 -14.44 3.22 -24.34
C GLY A 34 -15.65 2.92 -23.45
N LEU A 35 -16.85 2.81 -24.03
CA LEU A 35 -18.04 2.37 -23.29
C LEU A 35 -18.03 0.85 -23.03
N LEU A 36 -17.49 0.04 -23.96
CA LEU A 36 -17.39 -1.41 -23.78
C LEU A 36 -16.40 -1.80 -22.67
N ALA A 37 -15.32 -1.02 -22.48
CA ALA A 37 -14.30 -1.27 -21.46
C ALA A 37 -14.79 -1.05 -20.00
N ARG A 38 -15.93 -0.38 -19.80
CA ARG A 38 -16.54 -0.20 -18.47
C ARG A 38 -17.44 -1.38 -18.06
N GLY A 39 -17.71 -2.32 -18.97
CA GLY A 39 -18.69 -3.39 -18.78
C GLY A 39 -18.23 -4.58 -17.95
N GLU A 40 -16.95 -4.72 -17.64
CA GLU A 40 -16.49 -5.80 -16.78
C GLU A 40 -16.78 -5.42 -15.32
N ALA A 41 -18.01 -5.70 -14.88
CA ALA A 41 -18.34 -5.68 -13.46
C ALA A 41 -17.35 -6.61 -12.75
N ALA A 42 -16.66 -6.07 -11.73
CA ALA A 42 -15.74 -6.86 -10.93
C ALA A 42 -16.45 -8.17 -10.51
N PRO A 43 -15.75 -9.32 -10.55
CA PRO A 43 -16.29 -10.56 -10.03
C PRO A 43 -16.87 -10.30 -8.63
N PRO A 44 -18.03 -10.88 -8.28
CA PRO A 44 -18.55 -10.73 -6.92
C PRO A 44 -17.44 -11.10 -5.95
N ALA A 45 -17.23 -10.25 -4.94
CA ALA A 45 -16.19 -10.50 -3.94
C ALA A 45 -16.37 -11.92 -3.42
N ALA A 46 -15.31 -12.74 -3.55
CA ALA A 46 -15.31 -14.05 -2.95
C ALA A 46 -15.59 -13.88 -1.45
N VAL A 47 -16.66 -14.50 -0.96
CA VAL A 47 -16.92 -14.57 0.46
C VAL A 47 -15.84 -15.47 1.03
N ILE A 48 -14.77 -14.86 1.53
CA ILE A 48 -13.80 -15.56 2.37
C ILE A 48 -14.58 -15.90 3.64
N PRO A 49 -14.75 -17.17 4.01
CA PRO A 49 -15.32 -17.49 5.31
C PRO A 49 -14.48 -16.79 6.37
N SER A 50 -15.07 -15.80 7.06
CA SER A 50 -14.51 -15.15 8.26
C SER A 50 -14.58 -16.13 9.43
N GLY A 51 -13.88 -17.24 9.27
CA GLY A 51 -13.89 -18.39 10.14
C GLY A 51 -12.53 -19.07 10.16
N THR A 52 -11.45 -18.31 9.97
CA THR A 52 -10.16 -18.67 10.53
C THR A 52 -10.07 -17.94 11.87
N ALA A 53 -10.51 -18.60 12.93
CA ALA A 53 -9.77 -18.44 14.18
C ALA A 53 -8.33 -18.74 13.80
N SER A 54 -7.45 -17.73 13.85
CA SER A 54 -6.02 -17.99 13.75
C SER A 54 -5.71 -19.15 14.69
N PRO A 55 -4.96 -20.19 14.26
CA PRO A 55 -4.48 -21.16 15.21
C PRO A 55 -3.78 -20.35 16.31
N ILE A 56 -4.31 -20.40 17.53
CA ILE A 56 -3.62 -19.85 18.69
C ILE A 56 -2.27 -20.56 18.66
N PRO A 57 -1.15 -19.85 18.49
CA PRO A 57 0.16 -20.46 18.51
C PRO A 57 0.25 -21.27 19.80
N THR A 58 0.34 -22.60 19.68
CA THR A 58 0.47 -23.50 20.83
C THR A 58 1.84 -23.38 21.49
N ASP A 59 2.76 -22.67 20.85
CA ASP A 59 4.02 -22.21 21.45
C ASP A 59 3.83 -20.75 21.87
N PRO A 60 4.09 -20.38 23.13
CA PRO A 60 4.04 -18.99 23.53
C PRO A 60 5.18 -18.25 22.80
N THR A 61 4.83 -17.38 21.88
CA THR A 61 5.77 -16.53 21.14
C THR A 61 5.33 -15.08 21.20
N ILE A 62 6.31 -14.19 21.07
CA ILE A 62 6.11 -12.76 20.93
C ILE A 62 5.92 -12.49 19.43
N ASN A 63 4.76 -11.95 19.05
CA ASN A 63 4.47 -11.59 17.67
C ASN A 63 4.19 -10.09 17.57
N ALA A 64 5.14 -9.34 17.01
CA ALA A 64 4.95 -7.93 16.71
C ALA A 64 4.73 -7.73 15.20
N VAL A 65 3.67 -7.00 14.85
CA VAL A 65 3.36 -6.62 13.48
C VAL A 65 3.49 -5.11 13.35
N LEU A 66 4.31 -4.68 12.41
CA LEU A 66 4.52 -3.28 12.06
C LEU A 66 3.92 -3.01 10.68
N VAL A 67 3.14 -1.95 10.55
CA VAL A 67 2.62 -1.46 9.28
C VAL A 67 3.22 -0.09 8.98
N ALA A 68 3.96 0.02 7.88
CA ALA A 68 4.62 1.25 7.50
C ALA A 68 3.65 2.23 6.82
N ARG A 69 3.53 3.46 7.35
CA ARG A 69 2.78 4.56 6.74
C ARG A 69 3.59 5.27 5.64
N SER A 70 4.92 5.20 5.73
CA SER A 70 5.87 5.80 4.79
C SER A 70 7.16 4.97 4.75
N ASP A 71 8.14 5.37 3.93
CA ASP A 71 9.47 4.76 3.94
C ASP A 71 10.12 4.89 5.33
N VAL A 72 10.47 3.77 5.97
CA VAL A 72 11.03 3.72 7.32
C VAL A 72 12.04 2.59 7.48
N MET A 73 13.09 2.84 8.27
CA MET A 73 14.07 1.81 8.66
C MET A 73 13.72 1.25 10.03
N VAL A 74 13.78 -0.07 10.14
CA VAL A 74 13.57 -0.84 11.38
C VAL A 74 14.81 -1.66 11.67
N GLU A 75 15.38 -1.47 12.85
CA GLU A 75 16.43 -2.33 13.39
C GLU A 75 15.83 -3.21 14.46
N SER A 76 16.08 -4.51 14.43
CA SER A 76 15.48 -5.47 15.37
C SER A 76 16.52 -6.41 15.95
N VAL A 77 16.20 -6.99 17.09
CA VAL A 77 16.92 -8.04 17.79
C VAL A 77 15.88 -9.05 18.26
N GLU A 78 15.81 -10.19 17.58
CA GLU A 78 14.91 -11.31 17.87
C GLU A 78 15.72 -12.40 18.60
N ASP A 79 15.46 -12.62 19.88
CA ASP A 79 16.19 -13.59 20.71
C ASP A 79 17.73 -13.46 20.62
N GLY A 80 18.21 -12.21 20.53
CA GLY A 80 19.63 -11.89 20.40
C GLY A 80 20.18 -11.91 18.97
N ALA A 81 19.37 -12.22 17.95
CA ALA A 81 19.75 -12.15 16.54
C ALA A 81 19.41 -10.77 15.94
N PRO A 82 20.41 -9.94 15.60
CA PRO A 82 20.15 -8.62 15.02
C PRO A 82 19.76 -8.71 13.54
N ALA A 83 18.79 -7.90 13.13
CA ALA A 83 18.36 -7.76 11.74
C ALA A 83 17.95 -6.31 11.41
N SER A 84 17.93 -5.96 10.13
CA SER A 84 17.57 -4.62 9.65
C SER A 84 16.68 -4.70 8.42
N TYR A 85 15.62 -3.89 8.40
CA TYR A 85 14.57 -3.90 7.39
C TYR A 85 14.24 -2.48 6.95
N GLY A 86 14.20 -2.25 5.64
CA GLY A 86 13.62 -1.04 5.05
C GLY A 86 12.20 -1.34 4.57
N LEU A 87 11.22 -0.64 5.13
CA LEU A 87 9.81 -0.80 4.78
C LEU A 87 9.33 0.34 3.91
N ARG A 88 8.50 0.01 2.91
CA ARG A 88 7.82 0.97 2.03
C ARG A 88 6.41 1.30 2.53
N PRO A 89 5.78 2.39 2.03
CA PRO A 89 4.40 2.71 2.41
C PRO A 89 3.44 1.56 2.13
N GLY A 90 2.67 1.16 3.16
CA GLY A 90 1.72 0.06 3.13
C GLY A 90 2.34 -1.33 3.32
N GLU A 91 3.65 -1.45 3.46
CA GLU A 91 4.32 -2.72 3.73
C GLU A 91 4.12 -3.14 5.19
N THR A 92 4.04 -4.45 5.40
CA THR A 92 3.89 -5.04 6.74
C THR A 92 5.11 -5.90 7.06
N LEU A 93 5.68 -5.70 8.24
CA LEU A 93 6.75 -6.51 8.79
C LEU A 93 6.23 -7.26 10.00
N THR A 94 6.46 -8.57 10.04
CA THR A 94 6.16 -9.41 11.21
C THR A 94 7.47 -9.86 11.83
N LEU A 95 7.67 -9.53 13.10
CA LEU A 95 8.80 -9.95 13.92
C LEU A 95 8.30 -10.99 14.92
N VAL A 96 9.02 -12.11 15.01
CA VAL A 96 8.65 -13.22 15.89
C VAL A 96 9.83 -13.58 16.75
N ALA A 97 9.63 -13.64 18.06
CA ALA A 97 10.64 -14.07 19.03
C ALA A 97 10.04 -15.03 20.06
N LEU A 98 10.87 -15.82 20.71
CA LEU A 98 10.48 -16.78 21.75
C LEU A 98 10.51 -16.15 23.14
N GLU A 99 11.55 -15.40 23.48
CA GLU A 99 11.77 -14.86 24.83
C GLU A 99 11.90 -13.35 24.85
N HIS A 100 12.61 -12.78 23.86
CA HIS A 100 12.97 -11.37 23.85
C HIS A 100 12.87 -10.79 22.45
N LEU A 101 12.05 -9.75 22.32
CA LEU A 101 11.97 -8.94 21.11
C LEU A 101 12.30 -7.50 21.42
N GLN A 102 13.27 -6.94 20.71
CA GLN A 102 13.52 -5.51 20.70
C GLN A 102 13.58 -5.01 19.28
N PHE A 103 12.97 -3.87 18.98
CA PHE A 103 13.21 -3.18 17.72
C PHE A 103 13.13 -1.67 17.87
N THR A 104 13.91 -0.98 17.05
CA THR A 104 13.96 0.47 16.95
C THR A 104 13.46 0.87 15.57
N VAL A 105 12.48 1.75 15.55
CA VAL A 105 12.03 2.43 14.33
C VAL A 105 12.70 3.80 14.26
N ALA A 106 13.17 4.19 13.08
CA ALA A 106 13.83 5.49 12.89
C ALA A 106 12.89 6.68 13.11
N ASP A 107 11.59 6.50 12.84
CA ASP A 107 10.53 7.48 13.09
C ASP A 107 9.24 6.76 13.51
N ALA A 108 8.84 6.96 14.77
CA ALA A 108 7.65 6.34 15.35
C ALA A 108 6.34 6.79 14.69
N GLY A 109 6.28 8.00 14.13
CA GLY A 109 5.08 8.52 13.47
C GLY A 109 4.81 7.87 12.11
N LEU A 110 5.75 7.08 11.59
CA LEU A 110 5.66 6.43 10.28
C LEU A 110 5.28 4.96 10.36
N VAL A 111 4.94 4.44 11.55
CA VAL A 111 4.54 3.05 11.75
C VAL A 111 3.29 2.95 12.61
N GLU A 112 2.50 1.91 12.38
CA GLU A 112 1.56 1.36 13.35
C GLU A 112 2.15 0.05 13.87
N VAL A 113 2.06 -0.19 15.17
CA VAL A 113 2.66 -1.37 15.81
C VAL A 113 1.58 -2.10 16.59
N SER A 114 1.49 -3.40 16.38
CA SER A 114 0.66 -4.28 17.20
C SER A 114 1.47 -5.42 17.78
N LEU A 115 1.20 -5.77 19.03
CA LEU A 115 1.78 -6.90 19.74
C LEU A 115 0.67 -7.91 20.01
N ASN A 116 0.82 -9.13 19.52
CA ASN A 116 -0.15 -10.21 19.71
C ASN A 116 -1.60 -9.81 19.33
N GLY A 117 -1.73 -8.87 18.38
CA GLY A 117 -3.01 -8.31 17.91
C GLY A 117 -3.53 -7.09 18.68
N ALA A 118 -2.87 -6.67 19.76
CA ALA A 118 -3.18 -5.42 20.46
C ALA A 118 -2.37 -4.25 19.88
N ASP A 119 -2.99 -3.09 19.69
CA ASP A 119 -2.28 -1.87 19.28
C ASP A 119 -1.40 -1.36 20.43
N VAL A 120 -0.11 -1.22 20.16
CA VAL A 120 0.92 -0.75 21.09
C VAL A 120 1.72 0.40 20.48
N THR A 121 1.15 1.09 19.50
CA THR A 121 1.83 2.18 18.79
C THR A 121 2.22 3.28 19.79
N GLU A 122 3.52 3.48 19.95
CA GLU A 122 4.10 4.44 20.90
C GLU A 122 5.19 5.30 20.25
N GLY A 123 5.54 6.38 20.93
CA GLY A 123 6.61 7.29 20.52
C GLY A 123 6.13 8.57 19.88
N THR A 124 7.10 9.41 19.51
CA THR A 124 6.86 10.75 18.98
C THR A 124 7.19 10.79 17.50
N ALA A 125 6.26 11.31 16.69
CA ALA A 125 6.50 11.52 15.26
C ALA A 125 7.76 12.36 15.01
N GLY A 126 8.56 11.96 14.03
CA GLY A 126 9.86 12.56 13.71
C GLY A 126 11.01 12.11 14.60
N SER A 127 10.78 11.21 15.56
CA SER A 127 11.80 10.72 16.49
C SER A 127 11.89 9.20 16.49
N PRO A 128 13.10 8.63 16.66
CA PRO A 128 13.25 7.20 16.81
C PRO A 128 12.63 6.72 18.12
N HIS A 129 12.08 5.52 18.10
CA HIS A 129 11.51 4.88 19.28
C HIS A 129 11.88 3.40 19.33
N THR A 130 12.19 2.90 20.52
CA THR A 130 12.58 1.50 20.74
C THR A 130 11.51 0.78 21.55
N TYR A 131 10.95 -0.25 20.93
CA TYR A 131 10.02 -1.19 21.53
C TYR A 131 10.78 -2.35 22.15
N ARG A 132 10.32 -2.82 23.31
CA ARG A 132 10.88 -3.96 24.04
C ARG A 132 9.76 -4.81 24.58
N PHE A 133 9.79 -6.09 24.23
CA PHE A 133 8.80 -7.06 24.64
C PHE A 133 9.47 -8.32 25.16
N THR A 134 8.83 -8.94 26.13
CA THR A 134 9.20 -10.21 26.73
C THR A 134 8.03 -11.18 26.62
N LEU A 135 8.32 -12.47 26.79
CA LEU A 135 7.30 -13.49 26.73
C LEU A 135 6.21 -13.23 27.78
N GLY A 136 4.96 -13.11 27.33
CA GLY A 136 3.80 -12.82 28.17
C GLY A 136 3.33 -11.36 28.15
N ASP A 137 4.06 -10.46 27.48
CA ASP A 137 3.58 -9.10 27.23
C ASP A 137 2.40 -9.14 26.24
N ASP A 138 1.30 -8.48 26.61
CA ASP A 138 0.07 -8.40 25.84
C ASP A 138 -0.16 -7.01 25.23
N GLY A 139 0.76 -6.07 25.46
CA GLY A 139 0.64 -4.70 24.96
C GLY A 139 -0.35 -3.85 25.75
N GLY A 140 -0.86 -4.35 26.89
CA GLY A 140 -1.70 -3.58 27.79
C GLY A 140 -0.90 -2.54 28.57
N GLU A 141 -1.54 -1.41 28.85
CA GLU A 141 -0.98 -0.34 29.69
C GLU A 141 -0.37 -0.96 30.95
N SER A 142 0.96 -0.88 31.07
CA SER A 142 1.63 -1.11 32.34
C SER A 142 1.18 0.02 33.28
N SER A 143 0.04 -0.17 33.92
CA SER A 143 -0.47 0.73 34.96
C SER A 143 0.48 0.58 36.15
N SER A 144 1.59 1.30 36.08
CA SER A 144 2.52 1.46 37.18
C SER A 144 1.85 2.34 38.24
N ASN A 145 1.02 1.72 39.08
CA ASN A 145 0.65 2.28 40.36
C ASN A 145 1.85 2.14 41.30
N VAL A 146 2.62 3.22 41.46
CA VAL A 146 3.48 3.47 42.63
C VAL A 146 3.28 4.89 43.10
#